data_AF-A0A1H6JX55-F1
#
_entry.id   AF-A0A1H6JX55-F1
#
_cell.length_a   1.000
_cell.length_b   1.000
_cell.length_c   1.000
_cell.angle_alpha   90.00
_cell.angle_beta   90.00
_cell.angle_gamma   90.00
#
_symmetry.space_group_name_H-M   'P 1'
#
loop_
_entity.id
_entity.type
_entity.pdbx_description
1 polymer ?
#
loop_
_entity_poly.entity_id
_entity_poly.type
_entity_poly.pdbx_seq_one_letter_code
_entity_poly.pdbx_strand_id
1 'polypeptide(L)'
;MHICDISNYKTEWLLPKFHIFECTTLTTMRGANKGHRYKKASRDDGQFWMIHTSGGRYEYLNICKNNCLTQHNSLYDHQTVASFNVKSYLDKPIQHTQPYITNELDMATIPSSYADNWSSISKERKQYYKWICQECFYDLNDYKKYLHTHHINSDITNNKHENLKVLCIKCHAEEFQHEHIKEKPEYKQFLQIKENHAS
;
A
#
# COMPACT_ATOMS: atom_id res chain seq x y z
N MET A 1 -3.74 13.28 -7.14
CA MET A 1 -3.15 11.92 -7.17
C MET A 1 -3.68 11.10 -6.02
N HIS A 2 -4.01 9.84 -6.23
CA HIS A 2 -4.45 8.91 -5.19
C HIS A 2 -4.04 7.48 -5.56
N ILE A 3 -4.12 6.56 -4.60
CA ILE A 3 -3.99 5.13 -4.88
C ILE A 3 -5.35 4.61 -5.31
N CYS A 4 -5.45 3.93 -6.45
CA CYS A 4 -6.72 3.42 -6.99
C CYS A 4 -7.12 2.05 -6.43
N ASP A 5 -6.16 1.27 -5.94
CA ASP A 5 -6.37 -0.12 -5.58
C ASP A 5 -6.57 -0.26 -4.07
N ILE A 6 -7.72 -0.81 -3.67
CA ILE A 6 -8.00 -1.16 -2.28
C ILE A 6 -7.78 -2.68 -2.16
N SER A 7 -6.53 -3.10 -2.03
CA SER A 7 -6.24 -4.48 -1.62
C SER A 7 -6.91 -4.75 -0.28
N ASN A 8 -7.58 -5.91 -0.13
CA ASN A 8 -8.37 -6.41 1.01
C ASN A 8 -7.70 -6.23 2.39
N TYR A 9 -7.59 -4.98 2.84
CA TYR A 9 -7.06 -4.61 4.14
C TYR A 9 -8.20 -3.94 4.88
N LYS A 10 -8.80 -4.74 5.77
CA LYS A 10 -9.82 -4.43 6.78
C LYS A 10 -11.27 -4.72 6.40
N THR A 11 -11.99 -5.19 7.40
CA THR A 11 -13.45 -5.38 7.49
C THR A 11 -14.22 -4.05 7.52
N GLU A 12 -13.52 -2.93 7.70
CA GLU A 12 -14.01 -1.56 7.51
C GLU A 12 -13.14 -0.85 6.46
N TRP A 13 -13.76 -0.40 5.37
CA TRP A 13 -13.07 0.19 4.21
C TRP A 13 -12.44 1.54 4.55
N LEU A 14 -11.17 1.54 4.98
CA LEU A 14 -10.37 2.75 5.08
C LEU A 14 -9.89 3.14 3.68
N LEU A 15 -10.66 4.01 3.02
CA LEU A 15 -10.32 4.57 1.72
C LEU A 15 -8.98 5.35 1.79
N PRO A 16 -8.18 5.31 0.71
CA PRO A 16 -6.94 6.07 0.64
C PRO A 16 -7.22 7.57 0.69
N LYS A 17 -6.17 8.32 1.04
CA LYS A 17 -6.20 9.78 0.96
C LYS A 17 -5.70 10.23 -0.40
N PHE A 18 -6.24 11.31 -0.93
CA PHE A 18 -5.69 11.94 -2.13
C PHE A 18 -4.70 13.06 -1.79
N HIS A 19 -3.84 13.35 -2.74
CA HIS A 19 -2.77 14.33 -2.64
C HIS A 19 -2.82 15.27 -3.85
N ILE A 20 -2.80 16.57 -3.60
CA ILE A 20 -2.89 17.61 -4.64
C ILE A 20 -1.60 18.42 -4.79
N PHE A 21 -0.68 18.28 -3.85
CA PHE A 21 0.64 18.91 -3.85
C PHE A 21 1.75 17.87 -3.83
N GLU A 22 2.93 18.29 -4.27
CA GLU A 22 4.16 17.58 -3.98
C GLU A 22 4.46 17.64 -2.46
N CYS A 23 4.03 16.62 -1.73
CA CYS A 23 4.06 16.61 -0.27
C CYS A 23 4.97 15.49 0.28
N THR A 24 5.34 15.59 1.56
CA THR A 24 6.27 14.64 2.20
C THR A 24 5.82 13.18 2.12
N THR A 25 4.51 12.89 2.09
CA THR A 25 4.05 11.52 1.85
C THR A 25 4.45 11.02 0.47
N LEU A 26 4.26 11.83 -0.57
CA LEU A 26 4.58 11.44 -1.93
C LEU A 26 6.10 11.28 -2.13
N THR A 27 6.90 12.20 -1.58
CA THR A 27 8.36 12.10 -1.62
C THR A 27 8.85 10.82 -0.92
N THR A 28 8.36 10.51 0.28
CA THR A 28 8.70 9.28 1.02
C THR A 28 8.28 8.04 0.24
N MET A 29 7.07 8.01 -0.32
CA MET A 29 6.59 6.87 -1.09
C MET A 29 7.39 6.66 -2.37
N ARG A 30 7.85 7.72 -3.04
CA ARG A 30 8.79 7.60 -4.17
C ARG A 30 10.16 7.09 -3.72
N GLY A 31 10.71 7.63 -2.63
CA GLY A 31 11.97 7.16 -2.06
C GLY A 31 11.94 5.67 -1.67
N ALA A 32 10.78 5.17 -1.27
CA ALA A 32 10.54 3.76 -0.99
C ALA A 32 10.20 2.90 -2.22
N ASN A 33 10.33 3.44 -3.45
CA ASN A 33 9.94 2.79 -4.71
C ASN A 33 8.45 2.38 -4.80
N LYS A 34 7.58 3.03 -4.04
CA LYS A 34 6.11 2.83 -3.99
C LYS A 34 5.33 3.96 -4.68
N GLY A 35 6.03 4.89 -5.32
CA GLY A 35 5.43 6.03 -6.02
C GLY A 35 4.51 5.64 -7.19
N HIS A 36 4.81 4.51 -7.85
CA HIS A 36 4.03 3.98 -8.99
C HIS A 36 2.55 3.65 -8.65
N ARG A 37 2.24 3.51 -7.35
CA ARG A 37 0.88 3.24 -6.84
C ARG A 37 -0.05 4.44 -6.93
N TYR A 38 0.50 5.65 -7.05
CA TYR A 38 -0.29 6.88 -7.11
C TYR A 38 -0.61 7.22 -8.57
N LYS A 39 -1.90 7.39 -8.87
CA LYS A 39 -2.41 7.71 -10.21
C LYS A 39 -2.97 9.11 -10.27
N LYS A 40 -3.02 9.67 -11.47
CA LYS A 40 -3.60 10.99 -11.73
C LYS A 40 -5.11 10.89 -11.82
N ALA A 41 -5.79 11.66 -10.97
CA ALA A 41 -7.23 11.78 -11.03
C ALA A 41 -7.64 12.44 -12.35
N SER A 42 -8.62 11.86 -13.02
CA SER A 42 -9.22 12.41 -14.24
C SER A 42 -10.30 13.46 -13.94
N ARG A 43 -10.75 13.56 -12.68
CA ARG A 43 -11.81 14.46 -12.19
C ARG A 43 -11.30 15.45 -11.15
N ASP A 44 -12.04 16.54 -11.00
CA ASP A 44 -11.79 17.65 -10.06
C ASP A 44 -12.95 17.88 -9.07
N ASP A 45 -13.96 17.03 -9.06
CA ASP A 45 -15.17 17.17 -8.23
C ASP A 45 -15.07 16.47 -6.86
N GLY A 46 -13.91 15.91 -6.53
CA GLY A 46 -13.67 15.15 -5.31
C GLY A 46 -14.04 13.68 -5.37
N GLN A 47 -14.53 13.20 -6.52
CA GLN A 47 -14.73 11.78 -6.78
C GLN A 47 -13.52 11.18 -7.49
N PHE A 48 -13.11 10.00 -7.05
CA PHE A 48 -11.92 9.33 -7.53
C PHE A 48 -12.24 7.90 -7.96
N TRP A 49 -11.66 7.44 -9.07
CA TRP A 49 -11.84 6.06 -9.49
C TRP A 49 -11.12 5.11 -8.55
N MET A 50 -11.88 4.16 -7.99
CA MET A 50 -11.43 3.15 -7.04
C MET A 50 -11.78 1.76 -7.53
N ILE A 51 -10.84 0.84 -7.35
CA ILE A 51 -11.00 -0.57 -7.69
C ILE A 51 -11.34 -1.36 -6.43
N HIS A 52 -12.55 -1.91 -6.41
CA HIS A 52 -13.03 -2.82 -5.38
C HIS A 52 -13.06 -4.25 -5.91
N THR A 53 -13.24 -5.21 -5.00
CA THR A 53 -13.42 -6.63 -5.34
C THR A 53 -14.61 -6.88 -6.26
N SER A 54 -15.67 -6.07 -6.17
CA SER A 54 -16.86 -6.15 -7.02
C SER A 54 -16.77 -5.36 -8.32
N GLY A 55 -15.63 -4.70 -8.59
CA GLY A 55 -15.43 -3.85 -9.77
C GLY A 55 -15.02 -2.42 -9.43
N GLY A 56 -14.84 -1.61 -10.47
CA GLY A 56 -14.47 -0.20 -10.33
C GLY A 56 -15.67 0.72 -10.11
N ARG A 57 -15.54 1.68 -9.19
CA ARG A 57 -16.54 2.71 -8.92
C ARG A 57 -15.89 4.00 -8.43
N TYR A 58 -16.63 5.09 -8.47
CA TYR A 58 -16.20 6.37 -7.92
C TYR A 58 -16.46 6.46 -6.42
N GLU A 59 -15.47 6.97 -5.67
CA GLU A 59 -15.56 7.19 -4.23
C GLU A 59 -15.09 8.59 -3.87
N TYR A 60 -15.64 9.15 -2.79
CA TYR A 60 -15.12 10.38 -2.20
C TYR A 60 -13.92 10.06 -1.31
N LEU A 61 -12.76 10.64 -1.65
CA LEU A 61 -11.54 10.48 -0.86
C LEU A 61 -11.28 11.73 -0.03
N ASN A 62 -10.76 11.52 1.17
CA ASN A 62 -10.30 12.62 2.01
C ASN A 62 -8.93 13.13 1.52
N ILE A 63 -8.72 14.45 1.57
CA ILE A 63 -7.40 15.03 1.32
C ILE A 63 -6.39 14.55 2.39
N CYS A 64 -5.13 14.41 2.01
CA CYS A 64 -4.02 14.21 2.92
C CYS A 64 -3.91 15.38 3.93
N LYS A 65 -4.54 15.22 5.11
CA LYS A 65 -4.52 16.22 6.17
C LYS A 65 -3.11 16.66 6.56
N ASN A 66 -2.24 15.72 6.89
CA ASN A 66 -0.99 16.02 7.59
C ASN A 66 0.08 16.68 6.71
N ASN A 67 -0.02 16.53 5.39
CA ASN A 67 1.01 17.03 4.47
C ASN A 67 0.44 17.94 3.38
N CYS A 68 -0.73 17.64 2.80
CA CYS A 68 -1.31 18.55 1.81
C CYS A 68 -2.01 19.72 2.49
N LEU A 69 -2.93 19.43 3.42
CA LEU A 69 -3.69 20.48 4.09
C LEU A 69 -2.78 21.32 5.00
N THR A 70 -2.00 20.69 5.88
CA THR A 70 -1.11 21.43 6.80
C THR A 70 -0.12 22.37 6.11
N GLN A 71 0.42 22.00 4.93
CA GLN A 71 1.41 22.83 4.24
C GLN A 71 0.80 24.06 3.57
N HIS A 72 -0.47 24.00 3.17
CA HIS A 72 -1.07 25.01 2.32
C HIS A 72 -2.38 25.58 2.87
N ASN A 73 -2.83 25.20 4.07
CA ASN A 73 -4.18 25.56 4.53
C ASN A 73 -4.41 27.07 4.61
N SER A 74 -3.37 27.84 4.90
CA SER A 74 -3.41 29.31 4.93
C SER A 74 -3.77 29.93 3.57
N LEU A 75 -3.53 29.23 2.46
CA LEU A 75 -3.87 29.66 1.11
C LEU A 75 -5.32 29.29 0.70
N TYR A 76 -5.95 28.39 1.47
CA TYR A 76 -7.25 27.79 1.15
C TYR A 76 -8.28 28.03 2.26
N ASP A 77 -8.27 29.23 2.84
CA ASP A 77 -9.27 29.70 3.80
C ASP A 77 -9.42 28.78 5.02
N HIS A 78 -8.32 28.13 5.41
CA HIS A 78 -8.28 27.19 6.53
C HIS A 78 -9.32 26.05 6.43
N GLN A 79 -9.54 25.54 5.22
CA GLN A 79 -10.40 24.37 5.00
C GLN A 79 -10.06 23.20 5.93
N THR A 80 -11.09 22.42 6.25
CA THR A 80 -10.95 21.16 6.99
C THR A 80 -10.97 19.99 6.01
N VAL A 81 -10.64 18.79 6.47
CA VAL A 81 -10.79 17.58 5.63
C VAL A 81 -12.23 17.43 5.14
N ALA A 82 -13.21 17.68 6.02
CA ALA A 82 -14.63 17.51 5.70
C ALA A 82 -15.17 18.60 4.76
N SER A 83 -14.60 19.81 4.81
CA SER A 83 -15.02 20.94 3.96
C SER A 83 -14.10 21.16 2.75
N PHE A 84 -13.15 20.26 2.50
CA PHE A 84 -12.20 20.45 1.41
C PHE A 84 -12.87 20.29 0.05
N ASN A 85 -12.71 21.29 -0.83
CA ASN A 85 -13.25 21.25 -2.18
C ASN A 85 -12.12 21.30 -3.22
N VAL A 86 -12.01 20.21 -4.00
CA VAL A 86 -10.94 20.05 -5.02
C VAL A 86 -11.04 21.11 -6.11
N LYS A 87 -12.24 21.40 -6.61
CA LYS A 87 -12.45 22.39 -7.66
C LYS A 87 -12.12 23.80 -7.19
N SER A 88 -12.60 24.20 -6.00
CA SER A 88 -12.26 25.49 -5.39
C SER A 88 -10.75 25.67 -5.21
N TYR A 89 -10.02 24.58 -4.96
CA TYR A 89 -8.57 24.61 -4.93
C TYR A 89 -7.97 24.85 -6.32
N LEU A 90 -8.39 24.09 -7.33
CA LEU A 90 -7.82 24.14 -8.69
C LEU A 90 -8.14 25.45 -9.41
N ASP A 91 -9.25 26.09 -9.05
CA ASP A 91 -9.67 27.39 -9.58
C ASP A 91 -8.88 28.56 -8.97
N LYS A 92 -8.09 28.37 -7.89
CA LYS A 92 -7.24 29.43 -7.32
C LYS A 92 -5.94 29.62 -8.13
N PRO A 93 -5.65 30.83 -8.64
CA PRO A 93 -4.47 31.09 -9.45
C PRO A 93 -3.23 31.23 -8.56
N ILE A 94 -2.68 30.10 -8.09
CA ILE A 94 -1.46 30.07 -7.30
C ILE A 94 -0.45 29.15 -7.99
N GLN A 95 0.80 29.59 -8.09
CA GLN A 95 1.89 28.75 -8.60
C GLN A 95 2.20 27.64 -7.59
N HIS A 96 1.73 26.43 -7.88
CA HIS A 96 2.06 25.24 -7.11
C HIS A 96 2.90 24.28 -7.93
N THR A 97 3.89 23.68 -7.29
CA THR A 97 4.55 22.47 -7.79
C THR A 97 3.55 21.32 -7.76
N GLN A 98 3.11 20.93 -8.94
CA GLN A 98 2.29 19.74 -9.15
C GLN A 98 3.02 18.50 -8.62
N PRO A 99 2.30 17.50 -8.08
CA PRO A 99 2.91 16.22 -7.72
C PRO A 99 3.71 15.62 -8.88
N TYR A 100 4.98 15.30 -8.64
CA TYR A 100 5.85 14.64 -9.61
C TYR A 100 5.65 13.12 -9.55
N ILE A 101 4.66 12.59 -10.27
CA ILE A 101 4.34 11.15 -10.30
C ILE A 101 3.91 10.74 -11.73
N THR A 102 3.88 9.43 -12.00
CA THR A 102 3.49 8.79 -13.26
C THR A 102 2.28 9.46 -13.92
N ASN A 103 2.34 9.64 -15.24
CA ASN A 103 1.27 10.23 -16.05
C ASN A 103 0.07 9.27 -16.24
N GLU A 104 0.02 8.17 -15.51
CA GLU A 104 -1.04 7.18 -15.61
C GLU A 104 -2.32 7.72 -14.95
N LEU A 105 -3.39 7.75 -15.74
CA LEU A 105 -4.72 8.14 -15.28
C LEU A 105 -5.35 7.03 -14.45
N ASP A 106 -6.08 7.42 -13.43
CA ASP A 106 -6.81 6.51 -12.54
C ASP A 106 -7.74 5.57 -13.30
N MET A 107 -8.49 6.07 -14.28
CA MET A 107 -9.41 5.31 -15.12
C MET A 107 -8.74 4.23 -15.99
N ALA A 108 -7.44 4.33 -16.25
CA ALA A 108 -6.69 3.31 -16.98
C ALA A 108 -6.25 2.15 -16.06
N THR A 109 -6.47 2.26 -14.76
CA THR A 109 -6.05 1.25 -13.78
C THR A 109 -6.99 0.06 -13.84
N ILE A 110 -6.42 -1.13 -13.99
CA ILE A 110 -7.12 -2.42 -13.91
C ILE A 110 -6.85 -3.09 -12.56
N PRO A 111 -7.78 -3.94 -12.06
CA PRO A 111 -7.53 -4.68 -10.84
C PRO A 111 -6.27 -5.53 -10.97
N SER A 112 -5.29 -5.29 -10.11
CA SER A 112 -4.13 -6.16 -10.01
C SER A 112 -4.55 -7.50 -9.41
N SER A 113 -4.21 -8.60 -10.06
CA SER A 113 -4.27 -9.95 -9.50
C SER A 113 -2.86 -10.50 -9.33
N TYR A 114 -2.70 -11.44 -8.41
CA TYR A 114 -1.50 -12.27 -8.40
C TYR A 114 -1.39 -13.01 -9.74
N ALA A 115 -0.16 -13.32 -10.16
CA ALA A 115 0.05 -14.20 -11.30
C ALA A 115 -0.60 -15.57 -11.04
N ASP A 116 -1.14 -16.21 -12.08
CA ASP A 116 -1.82 -17.51 -11.97
C ASP A 116 -0.93 -18.58 -11.33
N ASN A 117 0.38 -18.51 -11.57
CA ASN A 117 1.40 -19.40 -11.01
C ASN A 117 2.04 -18.88 -9.71
N TRP A 118 1.42 -17.93 -9.00
CA TRP A 118 1.96 -17.33 -7.77
C TRP A 118 2.37 -18.37 -6.72
N SER A 119 1.61 -19.46 -6.58
CA SER A 119 1.95 -20.56 -5.67
C SER A 119 3.33 -21.18 -5.98
N SER A 120 3.68 -21.28 -7.26
CA SER A 120 4.97 -21.79 -7.74
C SER A 120 6.08 -20.77 -7.51
N ILE A 121 5.87 -19.51 -7.89
CA ILE A 121 6.82 -18.41 -7.68
C ILE A 121 7.17 -18.27 -6.18
N SER A 122 6.13 -18.26 -5.34
CA SER A 122 6.28 -18.16 -3.89
C SER A 122 7.03 -19.37 -3.31
N LYS A 123 6.75 -20.58 -3.78
CA LYS A 123 7.44 -21.80 -3.35
C LYS A 123 8.91 -21.78 -3.78
N GLU A 124 9.21 -21.44 -5.02
CA GLU A 124 10.58 -21.34 -5.54
C GLU A 124 11.40 -20.35 -4.72
N ARG A 125 10.85 -19.16 -4.44
CA ARG A 125 11.53 -18.16 -3.63
C ARG A 125 11.82 -18.66 -2.22
N LYS A 126 10.86 -19.34 -1.58
CA LYS A 126 11.04 -19.94 -0.25
C LYS A 126 12.08 -21.07 -0.24
N GLN A 127 12.13 -21.88 -1.30
CA GLN A 127 13.13 -22.92 -1.48
C GLN A 127 14.54 -22.34 -1.68
N TYR A 128 14.67 -21.26 -2.45
CA TYR A 128 15.94 -20.57 -2.67
C TYR A 128 16.58 -20.12 -1.35
N TYR A 129 15.78 -19.62 -0.41
CA TYR A 129 16.22 -19.26 0.95
C TYR A 129 16.15 -20.41 1.96
N LYS A 130 16.01 -21.66 1.50
CA LYS A 130 16.01 -22.88 2.33
C LYS A 130 14.99 -22.84 3.46
N TRP A 131 13.85 -22.18 3.25
CA TRP A 131 12.79 -21.99 4.25
C TRP A 131 13.20 -21.16 5.47
N ILE A 132 14.25 -20.37 5.37
CA ILE A 132 14.74 -19.49 6.44
C ILE A 132 14.18 -18.08 6.25
N CYS A 133 13.71 -17.48 7.34
CA CYS A 133 13.29 -16.08 7.34
C CYS A 133 14.47 -15.15 7.06
N GLN A 134 14.35 -14.24 6.09
CA GLN A 134 15.45 -13.32 5.75
C GLN A 134 15.69 -12.22 6.78
N GLU A 135 14.74 -11.97 7.70
CA GLU A 135 14.87 -10.91 8.72
C GLU A 135 15.40 -11.44 10.05
N CYS A 136 14.74 -12.45 10.62
CA CYS A 136 15.13 -12.98 11.93
C CYS A 136 15.88 -14.32 11.85
N PHE A 137 16.20 -14.80 10.66
CA PHE A 137 16.97 -16.03 10.40
C PHE A 137 16.41 -17.31 11.04
N TYR A 138 15.16 -17.30 11.50
CA TYR A 138 14.50 -18.47 12.04
C TYR A 138 14.28 -19.50 10.93
N ASP A 139 14.63 -20.77 11.20
CA ASP A 139 14.43 -21.89 10.28
C ASP A 139 12.97 -22.38 10.37
N LEU A 140 12.27 -22.41 9.23
CA LEU A 140 10.90 -22.91 9.13
C LEU A 140 10.77 -24.18 8.29
N ASN A 141 11.81 -25.01 8.16
CA ASN A 141 11.73 -26.27 7.43
C ASN A 141 10.63 -27.21 7.96
N ASP A 142 10.45 -27.28 9.28
CA ASP A 142 9.37 -28.05 9.91
C ASP A 142 8.04 -27.27 9.99
N TYR A 143 8.07 -25.98 9.69
CA TYR A 143 6.97 -25.06 9.93
C TYR A 143 6.66 -24.16 8.71
N LYS A 144 6.81 -24.71 7.50
CA LYS A 144 6.77 -24.00 6.21
C LYS A 144 5.51 -23.14 6.00
N LYS A 145 4.39 -23.50 6.64
CA LYS A 145 3.13 -22.75 6.57
C LYS A 145 3.21 -21.33 7.16
N TYR A 146 4.12 -21.07 8.09
CA TYR A 146 4.32 -19.73 8.65
C TYR A 146 5.39 -18.91 7.90
N LEU A 147 5.87 -19.40 6.76
CA LEU A 147 6.80 -18.68 5.90
C LEU A 147 6.07 -18.09 4.68
N HIS A 148 6.07 -16.77 4.63
CA HIS A 148 5.36 -15.96 3.65
C HIS A 148 6.35 -15.35 2.64
N THR A 149 5.83 -14.99 1.47
CA THR A 149 6.55 -14.20 0.46
C THR A 149 5.90 -12.82 0.41
N HIS A 150 6.70 -11.77 0.52
CA HIS A 150 6.29 -10.38 0.60
C HIS A 150 6.82 -9.59 -0.61
N HIS A 151 5.94 -8.87 -1.31
CA HIS A 151 6.32 -7.93 -2.38
C HIS A 151 6.79 -6.61 -1.77
N ILE A 152 8.09 -6.32 -1.87
CA ILE A 152 8.76 -5.19 -1.22
C ILE A 152 8.16 -3.85 -1.67
N ASN A 153 7.98 -3.67 -2.98
CA ASN A 153 7.38 -2.45 -3.55
C ASN A 153 5.84 -2.41 -3.44
N SER A 154 5.23 -3.45 -2.86
CA SER A 154 3.77 -3.62 -2.74
C SER A 154 3.01 -3.74 -4.07
N ASP A 155 3.72 -3.96 -5.19
CA ASP A 155 3.14 -4.32 -6.49
C ASP A 155 3.09 -5.84 -6.60
N ILE A 156 1.88 -6.40 -6.48
CA ILE A 156 1.66 -7.85 -6.53
C ILE A 156 1.88 -8.45 -7.92
N THR A 157 1.98 -7.62 -8.96
CA THR A 157 2.28 -8.07 -10.33
C THR A 157 3.78 -8.17 -10.59
N ASN A 158 4.60 -7.45 -9.81
CA ASN A 158 6.05 -7.47 -9.93
C ASN A 158 6.67 -8.69 -9.22
N ASN A 159 6.74 -9.80 -9.95
CA ASN A 159 7.26 -11.08 -9.45
C ASN A 159 8.78 -11.25 -9.61
N LYS A 160 9.53 -10.17 -9.87
CA LYS A 160 10.99 -10.25 -9.95
C LYS A 160 11.57 -10.68 -8.60
N HIS A 161 12.58 -11.54 -8.61
CA HIS A 161 13.20 -12.08 -7.39
C HIS A 161 13.67 -10.98 -6.42
N GLU A 162 14.23 -9.89 -6.95
CA GLU A 162 14.67 -8.71 -6.19
C GLU A 162 13.54 -7.99 -5.45
N ASN A 163 12.29 -8.15 -5.90
CA ASN A 163 11.10 -7.57 -5.28
C ASN A 163 10.42 -8.53 -4.28
N LEU A 164 10.88 -9.77 -4.17
CA LEU A 164 10.27 -10.80 -3.33
C LEU A 164 11.16 -11.13 -2.12
N LYS A 165 10.63 -10.84 -0.93
CA LYS A 165 11.25 -11.10 0.37
C LYS A 165 10.58 -12.28 1.07
N VAL A 166 11.36 -13.16 1.68
CA VAL A 166 10.87 -14.36 2.37
C VAL A 166 10.91 -14.11 3.88
N LEU A 167 9.74 -14.04 4.50
CA LEU A 167 9.56 -13.63 5.89
C LEU A 167 8.75 -14.66 6.66
N CYS A 168 9.10 -14.90 7.93
CA CYS A 168 8.17 -15.58 8.83
C CYS A 168 6.95 -14.68 9.08
N ILE A 169 5.84 -15.29 9.50
CA ILE A 169 4.58 -14.57 9.76
C ILE A 169 4.74 -13.42 10.77
N LYS A 170 5.68 -13.54 11.73
CA LYS A 170 6.00 -12.47 12.67
C LYS A 170 6.62 -11.26 11.96
N CYS A 171 7.74 -11.46 11.27
CA CYS A 171 8.44 -10.38 10.57
C CYS A 171 7.58 -9.79 9.46
N HIS A 172 6.76 -10.60 8.77
CA HIS A 172 5.83 -10.10 7.78
C HIS A 172 4.78 -9.16 8.42
N ALA A 173 4.28 -9.46 9.61
CA ALA A 173 3.33 -8.59 10.31
C ALA A 173 3.92 -7.25 10.79
N GLU A 174 5.26 -7.14 10.83
CA GLU A 174 6.00 -5.93 11.16
C GLU A 174 6.24 -5.05 9.92
N GLU A 175 6.05 -5.58 8.70
CA GLU A 175 6.14 -4.80 7.47
C GLU A 175 5.00 -3.76 7.39
N PHE A 176 5.27 -2.64 6.70
CA PHE A 176 4.34 -1.52 6.59
C PHE A 176 2.95 -1.96 6.09
N GLN A 177 1.89 -1.59 6.82
CA GLN A 177 0.49 -1.95 6.56
C GLN A 177 0.13 -3.45 6.69
N HIS A 178 1.01 -4.27 7.25
CA HIS A 178 0.76 -5.70 7.48
C HIS A 178 0.38 -6.06 8.94
N GLU A 179 0.09 -5.06 9.79
CA GLU A 179 -0.24 -5.30 11.21
C GLU A 179 -1.46 -6.18 11.44
N HIS A 180 -2.44 -6.18 10.53
CA HIS A 180 -3.62 -7.03 10.57
C HIS A 180 -3.28 -8.54 10.57
N ILE A 181 -2.07 -8.92 10.11
CA ILE A 181 -1.60 -10.31 10.21
C ILE A 181 -1.53 -10.77 11.67
N LYS A 182 -1.29 -9.85 12.63
CA LYS A 182 -1.23 -10.15 14.08
C LYS A 182 -2.55 -10.69 14.63
N GLU A 183 -3.67 -10.43 13.95
CA GLU A 183 -5.01 -10.89 14.34
C GLU A 183 -5.29 -12.34 13.93
N LYS A 184 -4.49 -12.89 13.01
CA LYS A 184 -4.68 -14.25 12.49
C LYS A 184 -4.31 -15.32 13.53
N PRO A 185 -5.07 -16.43 13.65
CA PRO A 185 -4.73 -17.54 14.53
C PRO A 185 -3.31 -18.09 14.30
N GLU A 186 -2.86 -18.16 13.05
CA GLU A 186 -1.54 -18.64 12.66
C GLU A 186 -0.40 -17.80 13.25
N TYR A 187 -0.61 -16.49 13.41
CA TYR A 187 0.38 -15.61 14.03
C TYR A 187 0.60 -16.00 15.49
N LYS A 188 -0.49 -16.19 16.25
CA LYS A 188 -0.42 -16.62 17.66
C LYS A 188 0.21 -18.00 17.80
N GLN A 189 -0.15 -18.95 16.93
CA GLN A 189 0.45 -20.29 16.90
C GLN A 189 1.96 -20.24 16.65
N PHE A 190 2.41 -19.39 15.72
CA PHE A 190 3.84 -19.25 15.43
C PHE A 190 4.63 -18.65 16.60
N LEU A 191 4.05 -17.70 17.35
CA LEU A 191 4.71 -17.15 18.53
C LEU A 191 4.96 -18.23 19.60
N GLN A 192 3.97 -19.09 19.87
CA GLN A 192 4.11 -20.20 20.81
C GLN A 192 5.21 -21.18 20.38
N ILE A 193 5.29 -21.50 19.08
CA ILE A 193 6.37 -22.36 18.56
C ILE A 193 7.73 -21.71 18.81
N LYS A 194 7.86 -20.41 18.54
CA LYS A 194 9.13 -19.69 18.71
C LYS A 194 9.57 -19.59 20.17
N GLU A 195 8.64 -19.46 21.11
CA GLU A 195 8.91 -19.45 22.56
C GLU A 195 9.38 -20.82 23.07
N ASN A 196 8.73 -21.89 22.65
CA ASN A 196 9.08 -23.26 23.04
C ASN A 196 10.44 -23.72 22.50
N HIS A 197 10.91 -23.17 21.38
CA HIS A 197 12.24 -23.44 20.81
C HIS A 197 13.37 -22.62 21.46
N ALA A 198 13.03 -21.56 22.21
CA ALA A 198 13.99 -20.71 22.91
C ALA A 198 14.20 -21.10 24.38
N SER A 199 13.41 -22.07 24.87
CA SER A 199 13.45 -22.63 26.23
C SER A 199 14.24 -23.94 26.24
#